data_AF-A0A4X1SQT5-F1
#
_entry.id   AF-A0A4X1SQT5-F1
#
_cell.length_a   1.000
_cell.length_b   1.000
_cell.length_c   1.000
_cell.angle_alpha   90.00
_cell.angle_beta   90.00
_cell.angle_gamma   90.00
#
_symmetry.space_group_name_H-M   'P 1'
#
loop_
_entity.id
_entity.type
_entity.pdbx_description
1 polymer ?
#
loop_
_entity_poly.entity_id
_entity_poly.type
_entity_poly.pdbx_seq_one_letter_code
_entity_poly.pdbx_strand_id
1 'polypeptide(L)'
;MPTHGRLKVKTSEEQAEAKRLEREQKLKLYQTATQTVFQKVGPSDVLRLGVGGSPEELAALVKAELGFLESCLRVNPKSYGTWHHRCWLLGRLPEPNWARELELCARFLEVDERNFHCWDYRRFVASQAAVPPAEELAFTDSLITRNFSNYSSWHYRSCLLPQLHPQPDSGPQGRLPEDVLLKELELVQNAFFTDPNDQSAWFYHRWLLGRADPQDALRCLHVSRDEACLTVSFSRPLLVGPSTETLLLMVNESPLSVEWRTPDGRNRPSHVWLCDLPAASLNDHLPQHTFRVIWTAGNAQKECVLLKGRQEGWCRDSATDEQLFRCELSVEKSTVLQSELESCKELQELEPENKWCLLTIILLMRALDPLLYEKETLQYFQTLKAVDPMRAAYLDDLRSKFLLENSVLKMEYADVRVLHLGHKDLTVLCHLEQLLLVTHLDLSHNRLRALPPALAALRCLEVLQANDNAIESLDGVTNLPRLQELSLCNNRLQQPAVLQPLASCPRLVLLNLQDNPLCQAVGISEHLAELLPSVSSILT
;
A
#
# COMPACT_ATOMS: atom_id res chain seq x y z
N MET A 1 16.58 -10.83 28.15
CA MET A 1 16.13 -9.52 27.65
C MET A 1 15.67 -8.68 28.83
N PRO A 2 15.97 -7.37 28.90
CA PRO A 2 15.38 -6.52 29.93
C PRO A 2 13.87 -6.47 29.71
N THR A 3 13.12 -7.00 30.67
CA THR A 3 11.66 -6.97 30.68
C THR A 3 11.22 -5.53 30.97
N HIS A 4 10.55 -4.93 29.99
CA HIS A 4 10.12 -3.53 29.85
C HIS A 4 9.89 -2.73 31.15
N GLY A 5 10.27 -1.44 31.14
CA GLY A 5 9.88 -0.46 32.18
C GLY A 5 10.59 -0.58 33.52
N ARG A 6 11.58 -1.46 33.67
CA ARG A 6 12.34 -1.60 34.94
C ARG A 6 13.27 -0.40 35.15
N LEU A 7 12.87 0.51 36.05
CA LEU A 7 13.73 1.59 36.53
C LEU A 7 14.94 1.03 37.28
N LYS A 8 16.14 1.54 36.95
CA LYS A 8 17.35 1.21 37.68
C LYS A 8 17.35 1.96 39.01
N VAL A 9 16.94 1.28 40.07
CA VAL A 9 16.98 1.81 41.44
C VAL A 9 18.37 1.57 42.03
N LYS A 10 19.00 2.61 42.61
CA LYS A 10 20.20 2.45 43.44
C LYS A 10 19.78 1.79 44.76
N THR A 11 20.21 0.56 45.00
CA THR A 11 20.01 -0.16 46.27
C THR A 11 21.34 -0.22 47.03
N SER A 12 21.33 -0.11 48.35
CA SER A 12 22.51 -0.43 49.16
C SER A 12 22.89 -1.91 49.00
N GLU A 13 24.14 -2.28 49.29
CA GLU A 13 24.61 -3.67 49.19
C GLU A 13 23.75 -4.62 50.05
N GLU A 14 23.38 -4.20 51.25
CA GLU A 14 22.52 -4.95 52.17
C GLU A 14 21.10 -5.18 51.62
N GLN A 15 20.49 -4.15 51.00
CA GLN A 15 19.18 -4.28 50.35
C GLN A 15 19.24 -5.14 49.08
N ALA A 16 20.37 -5.11 48.36
CA ALA A 16 20.59 -5.96 47.20
C ALA A 16 20.73 -7.43 47.63
N GLU A 17 21.44 -7.69 48.73
CA GLU A 17 21.62 -9.02 49.30
C GLU A 17 20.30 -9.60 49.86
N ALA A 18 19.51 -8.81 50.58
CA ALA A 18 18.18 -9.22 51.04
C ALA A 18 17.24 -9.58 49.87
N LYS A 19 17.21 -8.75 48.82
CA LYS A 19 16.45 -9.04 47.59
C LYS A 19 16.98 -10.27 46.84
N ARG A 20 18.29 -10.54 46.90
CA ARG A 20 18.90 -11.75 46.31
C ARG A 20 18.41 -12.99 47.04
N LEU A 21 18.48 -13.01 48.36
CA LEU A 21 18.01 -14.11 49.20
C LEU A 21 16.51 -14.38 49.01
N GLU A 22 15.68 -13.33 48.98
CA GLU A 22 14.24 -13.46 48.73
C GLU A 22 13.96 -14.09 47.36
N ARG A 23 14.70 -13.67 46.31
CA ARG A 23 14.57 -14.23 44.96
C ARG A 23 15.02 -15.68 44.90
N GLU A 24 16.11 -16.04 45.59
CA GLU A 24 16.61 -17.41 45.65
C GLU A 24 15.61 -18.35 46.35
N GLN A 25 15.01 -17.91 47.45
CA GLN A 25 13.95 -18.67 48.13
C GLN A 25 12.74 -18.89 47.22
N LYS A 26 12.26 -17.83 46.55
CA LYS A 26 11.15 -17.93 45.58
C LYS A 26 11.50 -18.82 44.38
N LEU A 27 12.74 -18.73 43.88
CA LEU A 27 13.23 -19.55 42.77
C LEU A 27 13.25 -21.03 43.15
N LYS A 28 13.71 -21.36 44.36
CA LYS A 28 13.71 -22.74 44.86
C LYS A 28 12.30 -23.34 44.87
N LEU A 29 11.33 -22.61 45.43
CA LEU A 29 9.92 -23.04 45.45
C LEU A 29 9.36 -23.23 44.04
N TYR A 30 9.63 -22.28 43.14
CA TYR A 30 9.22 -22.36 41.75
C TYR A 30 9.78 -23.62 41.06
N GLN A 31 11.09 -23.85 41.16
CA GLN A 31 11.75 -25.00 40.54
C GLN A 31 11.22 -26.34 41.06
N THR A 32 11.02 -26.47 42.38
CA THR A 32 10.46 -27.69 42.97
C THR A 32 9.03 -27.97 42.47
N ALA A 33 8.17 -26.95 42.41
CA ALA A 33 6.82 -27.08 41.89
C ALA A 33 6.82 -27.46 40.40
N THR A 34 7.64 -26.79 39.58
CA THR A 34 7.79 -27.08 38.15
C THR A 34 8.25 -28.51 37.88
N GLN A 35 9.26 -28.98 38.60
CA GLN A 35 9.74 -30.37 38.46
C GLN A 35 8.65 -31.38 38.84
N THR A 36 7.89 -31.10 39.90
CA THR A 36 6.78 -31.97 40.33
C THR A 36 5.69 -32.04 39.27
N VAL A 37 5.37 -30.93 38.58
CA VAL A 37 4.42 -30.93 37.46
C VAL A 37 4.97 -31.74 36.29
N PHE A 38 6.23 -31.55 35.89
CA PHE A 38 6.83 -32.33 34.80
C PHE A 38 6.93 -33.83 35.10
N GLN A 39 7.10 -34.23 36.35
CA GLN A 39 7.08 -35.64 36.76
C GLN A 39 5.67 -36.24 36.71
N LYS A 40 4.62 -35.44 36.94
CA LYS A 40 3.22 -35.88 36.90
C LYS A 40 2.63 -35.93 35.49
N VAL A 41 3.17 -35.14 34.57
CA VAL A 41 2.74 -35.11 33.16
C VAL A 41 3.65 -36.06 32.37
N GLY A 42 3.31 -37.35 32.31
CA GLY A 42 3.97 -38.30 31.41
C GLY A 42 3.73 -37.96 29.92
N PRO A 43 4.48 -38.57 28.97
CA PRO A 43 4.30 -38.32 27.53
C PRO A 43 2.90 -38.68 26.98
N SER A 44 2.05 -39.32 27.79
CA SER A 44 0.67 -39.71 27.46
C SER A 44 -0.38 -39.09 28.39
N ASP A 45 0.04 -38.37 29.43
CA ASP A 45 -0.86 -37.79 30.43
C ASP A 45 -1.27 -36.38 30.01
N VAL A 46 -2.31 -36.31 29.20
CA VAL A 46 -3.08 -35.07 29.07
C VAL A 46 -3.68 -34.80 30.44
N LEU A 47 -3.57 -33.56 30.94
CA LEU A 47 -4.48 -33.02 31.96
C LEU A 47 -5.90 -33.15 31.42
N ARG A 48 -6.50 -34.34 31.53
CA ARG A 48 -7.91 -34.54 31.28
C ARG A 48 -8.58 -33.86 32.46
N LEU A 49 -9.27 -32.74 32.20
CA LEU A 49 -10.43 -32.39 33.01
C LEU A 49 -11.23 -33.68 33.12
N GLY A 50 -11.29 -34.26 34.32
CA GLY A 50 -11.81 -35.60 34.52
C GLY A 50 -13.20 -35.69 33.89
N VAL A 51 -13.32 -36.41 32.79
CA VAL A 51 -14.58 -36.62 32.05
C VAL A 51 -15.49 -37.61 32.80
N GLY A 52 -15.42 -37.62 34.13
CA GLY A 52 -16.19 -38.47 35.02
C GLY A 52 -16.89 -37.71 36.15
N GLY A 53 -16.71 -36.39 36.23
CA GLY A 53 -17.43 -35.53 37.19
C GLY A 53 -18.83 -35.16 36.69
N SER A 54 -19.72 -34.78 37.60
CA SER A 54 -21.06 -34.32 37.24
C SER A 54 -20.98 -33.01 36.42
N PRO A 55 -22.02 -32.66 35.63
CA PRO A 55 -22.07 -31.38 34.92
C PRO A 55 -21.85 -30.16 35.84
N GLU A 56 -22.29 -30.24 37.10
CA GLU A 56 -22.11 -29.19 38.11
C GLU A 56 -20.65 -29.04 38.54
N GLU A 57 -19.92 -30.15 38.70
CA GLU A 57 -18.49 -30.14 39.04
C GLU A 57 -17.66 -29.55 37.90
N LEU A 58 -17.98 -29.91 36.66
CA LEU A 58 -17.32 -29.35 35.48
C LEU A 58 -17.58 -27.85 35.38
N ALA A 59 -18.81 -27.39 35.62
CA ALA A 59 -19.16 -25.97 35.62
C ALA A 59 -18.39 -25.19 36.71
N ALA A 60 -18.22 -25.77 37.90
CA ALA A 60 -17.43 -25.18 38.97
C ALA A 60 -15.94 -25.06 38.61
N LEU A 61 -15.36 -26.09 37.98
CA LEU A 61 -13.97 -26.07 37.51
C LEU A 61 -13.74 -25.01 36.43
N VAL A 62 -14.66 -24.91 35.45
CA VAL A 62 -14.59 -23.87 34.41
C VAL A 62 -14.68 -22.48 35.03
N LYS A 63 -15.57 -22.26 36.00
CA LYS A 63 -15.69 -20.98 36.70
C LYS A 63 -14.40 -20.61 37.44
N ALA A 64 -13.77 -21.58 38.11
CA ALA A 64 -12.49 -21.40 38.78
C ALA A 64 -11.37 -21.08 37.79
N GLU A 65 -11.30 -21.80 36.66
CA GLU A 65 -10.30 -21.60 35.61
C GLU A 65 -10.44 -20.20 34.98
N LEU A 66 -11.66 -19.75 34.68
CA LEU A 66 -11.89 -18.40 34.17
C LEU A 66 -11.47 -17.31 35.17
N GLY A 67 -11.66 -17.53 36.48
CA GLY A 67 -11.20 -16.62 37.53
C GLY A 67 -9.67 -16.62 37.71
N PHE A 68 -9.04 -17.79 37.57
CA PHE A 68 -7.59 -17.93 37.56
C PHE A 68 -6.98 -17.18 36.37
N LEU A 69 -7.54 -17.35 35.17
CA LEU A 69 -7.09 -16.67 33.96
C LEU A 69 -7.24 -15.15 34.05
N GLU A 70 -8.35 -14.66 34.58
CA GLU A 70 -8.55 -13.22 34.83
C GLU A 70 -7.50 -12.67 35.81
N SER A 71 -7.08 -13.46 36.80
CA SER A 71 -6.00 -13.09 37.72
C SER A 71 -4.63 -13.08 37.04
N CYS A 72 -4.35 -14.07 36.17
CA CYS A 72 -3.14 -14.10 35.35
C CYS A 72 -3.06 -12.91 34.39
N LEU A 73 -4.18 -12.53 33.77
CA LEU A 73 -4.26 -11.36 32.89
C LEU A 73 -4.05 -10.05 33.65
N ARG A 74 -4.50 -9.95 34.91
CA ARG A 74 -4.17 -8.78 35.76
C ARG A 74 -2.67 -8.68 36.08
N VAL A 75 -1.95 -9.80 36.15
CA VAL A 75 -0.48 -9.82 36.35
C VAL A 75 0.25 -9.40 35.07
N ASN A 76 -0.19 -9.92 33.92
CA ASN A 76 0.35 -9.54 32.62
C ASN A 76 -0.77 -9.51 31.57
N PRO A 77 -1.35 -8.32 31.28
CA PRO A 77 -2.46 -8.19 30.34
C PRO A 77 -2.04 -8.39 28.88
N LYS A 78 -0.74 -8.55 28.63
CA LYS A 78 -0.12 -8.77 27.31
C LYS A 78 0.40 -10.20 27.14
N SER A 79 -0.11 -11.14 27.94
CA SER A 79 0.27 -12.56 27.89
C SER A 79 -0.49 -13.31 26.80
N TYR A 80 0.19 -13.63 25.69
CA TYR A 80 -0.37 -14.44 24.60
C TYR A 80 -0.93 -15.77 25.09
N GLY A 81 -0.16 -16.53 25.88
CA GLY A 81 -0.58 -17.86 26.36
C GLY A 81 -1.83 -17.80 27.22
N THR A 82 -1.99 -16.75 28.04
CA THR A 82 -3.15 -16.59 28.92
C THR A 82 -4.41 -16.25 28.13
N TRP A 83 -4.33 -15.31 27.18
CA TRP A 83 -5.45 -15.00 26.28
C TRP A 83 -5.84 -16.21 25.42
N HIS A 84 -4.85 -16.91 24.86
CA HIS A 84 -5.09 -18.10 24.05
C HIS A 84 -5.77 -19.22 24.84
N HIS A 85 -5.32 -19.50 26.07
CA HIS A 85 -5.95 -20.52 26.92
C HIS A 85 -7.39 -20.17 27.27
N ARG A 86 -7.70 -18.88 27.44
CA ARG A 86 -9.08 -18.42 27.64
C ARG A 86 -9.96 -18.65 26.41
N CYS A 87 -9.47 -18.36 25.20
CA CYS A 87 -10.16 -18.69 23.95
C CYS A 87 -10.38 -20.21 23.79
N TRP A 88 -9.33 -20.99 24.08
CA TRP A 88 -9.36 -22.46 24.06
C TRP A 88 -10.45 -23.02 24.97
N LEU A 89 -10.57 -22.47 26.19
CA LEU A 89 -11.57 -22.90 27.16
C LEU A 89 -12.98 -22.58 26.66
N LEU A 90 -13.24 -21.32 26.30
CA LEU A 90 -14.56 -20.86 25.88
C LEU A 90 -15.05 -21.52 24.59
N GLY A 91 -14.16 -21.77 23.63
CA GLY A 91 -14.48 -22.46 22.37
C GLY A 91 -14.87 -23.94 22.54
N ARG A 92 -14.77 -24.50 23.75
CA ARG A 92 -15.19 -25.88 24.08
C ARG A 92 -16.38 -25.95 25.02
N LEU A 93 -16.82 -24.83 25.59
CA LEU A 93 -17.97 -24.84 26.48
C LEU A 93 -19.26 -24.99 25.66
N PRO A 94 -20.22 -25.81 26.12
CA PRO A 94 -21.50 -25.95 25.43
C PRO A 94 -22.32 -24.65 25.47
N GLU A 95 -22.30 -23.94 26.61
CA GLU A 95 -23.02 -22.67 26.81
C GLU A 95 -22.11 -21.63 27.50
N PRO A 96 -21.26 -20.92 26.73
CA PRO A 96 -20.41 -19.88 27.27
C PRO A 96 -21.22 -18.63 27.67
N ASN A 97 -20.87 -18.00 28.80
CA ASN A 97 -21.46 -16.73 29.20
C ASN A 97 -20.74 -15.56 28.52
N TRP A 98 -21.16 -15.23 27.30
CA TRP A 98 -20.54 -14.18 26.49
C TRP A 98 -20.70 -12.76 27.06
N ALA A 99 -21.78 -12.49 27.79
CA ALA A 99 -21.98 -11.19 28.44
C ALA A 99 -20.86 -10.90 29.47
N ARG A 100 -20.46 -11.91 30.25
CA ARG A 100 -19.31 -11.81 31.15
C ARG A 100 -18.01 -11.49 30.41
N GLU A 101 -17.82 -12.09 29.23
CA GLU A 101 -16.59 -11.91 28.46
C GLU A 101 -16.51 -10.54 27.78
N LEU A 102 -17.64 -10.01 27.31
CA LEU A 102 -17.74 -8.63 26.82
C LEU A 102 -17.47 -7.61 27.94
N GLU A 103 -18.01 -7.84 29.14
CA GLU A 103 -17.74 -7.01 30.33
C GLU A 103 -16.27 -7.10 30.77
N LEU A 104 -15.66 -8.29 30.67
CA LEU A 104 -14.23 -8.45 30.89
C LEU A 104 -13.44 -7.60 29.88
N CYS A 105 -13.79 -7.64 28.60
CA CYS A 105 -13.14 -6.81 27.59
C CYS A 105 -13.27 -5.31 27.93
N ALA A 106 -14.47 -4.85 28.31
CA ALA A 106 -14.71 -3.46 28.70
C ALA A 106 -13.79 -3.02 29.86
N ARG A 107 -13.69 -3.83 30.92
CA ARG A 107 -12.81 -3.53 32.07
C ARG A 107 -11.33 -3.51 31.71
N PHE A 108 -10.86 -4.43 30.86
CA PHE A 108 -9.46 -4.45 30.45
C PHE A 108 -9.11 -3.28 29.51
N LEU A 109 -10.03 -2.88 28.63
CA LEU A 109 -9.87 -1.72 27.76
C LEU A 109 -10.03 -0.38 28.50
N GLU A 110 -10.76 -0.35 29.61
CA GLU A 110 -10.79 0.84 30.48
C GLU A 110 -9.43 1.09 31.15
N VAL A 111 -8.68 0.04 31.46
CA VAL A 111 -7.34 0.14 32.08
C VAL A 111 -6.24 0.39 31.04
N ASP A 112 -6.29 -0.30 29.90
CA ASP A 112 -5.36 -0.12 28.78
C ASP A 112 -6.15 -0.19 27.47
N GLU A 113 -6.63 0.97 27.02
CA GLU A 113 -7.46 1.12 25.81
C GLU A 113 -6.71 0.72 24.52
N ARG A 114 -5.37 0.64 24.60
CA ARG A 114 -4.46 0.28 23.51
C ARG A 114 -4.05 -1.20 23.56
N ASN A 115 -4.60 -1.98 24.49
CA ASN A 115 -4.29 -3.41 24.61
C ASN A 115 -4.86 -4.20 23.42
N PHE A 116 -4.04 -4.38 22.38
CA PHE A 116 -4.47 -5.09 21.17
C PHE A 116 -4.87 -6.55 21.45
N HIS A 117 -4.30 -7.21 22.46
CA HIS A 117 -4.72 -8.57 22.82
C HIS A 117 -6.16 -8.60 23.32
N CYS A 118 -6.57 -7.59 24.08
CA CYS A 118 -7.94 -7.48 24.54
C CYS A 118 -8.89 -7.12 23.39
N TRP A 119 -8.45 -6.29 22.44
CA TRP A 119 -9.20 -6.02 21.21
C TRP A 119 -9.37 -7.27 20.32
N ASP A 120 -8.31 -8.08 20.16
CA ASP A 120 -8.38 -9.37 19.46
C ASP A 120 -9.32 -10.33 20.17
N TYR A 121 -9.22 -10.41 21.49
CA TYR A 121 -10.10 -11.24 22.30
C TYR A 121 -11.56 -10.78 22.21
N ARG A 122 -11.82 -9.47 22.22
CA ARG A 122 -13.17 -8.92 22.02
C ARG A 122 -13.73 -9.30 20.65
N ARG A 123 -12.94 -9.19 19.57
CA ARG A 123 -13.34 -9.65 18.22
C ARG A 123 -13.66 -11.14 18.20
N PHE A 124 -12.87 -11.97 18.88
CA PHE A 124 -13.17 -13.39 19.06
C PHE A 124 -14.52 -13.60 19.78
N VAL A 125 -14.75 -12.93 20.91
CA VAL A 125 -16.01 -13.02 21.67
C VAL A 125 -17.19 -12.55 20.83
N ALA A 126 -17.08 -11.40 20.16
CA ALA A 126 -18.12 -10.84 19.30
C ALA A 126 -18.49 -11.81 18.17
N SER A 127 -17.49 -12.44 17.53
CA SER A 127 -17.71 -13.45 16.50
C SER A 127 -18.41 -14.70 17.04
N GLN A 128 -17.98 -15.22 18.20
CA GLN A 128 -18.57 -16.43 18.80
C GLN A 128 -19.99 -16.21 19.33
N ALA A 129 -20.26 -15.01 19.85
CA ALA A 129 -21.56 -14.63 20.37
C ALA A 129 -22.51 -14.07 19.29
N ALA A 130 -22.04 -14.00 18.03
CA ALA A 130 -22.76 -13.38 16.91
C ALA A 130 -23.25 -11.95 17.22
N VAL A 131 -22.42 -11.15 17.91
CA VAL A 131 -22.71 -9.74 18.19
C VAL A 131 -22.80 -8.98 16.87
N PRO A 132 -23.90 -8.25 16.60
CA PRO A 132 -24.03 -7.46 15.38
C PRO A 132 -22.92 -6.42 15.25
N PRO A 133 -22.35 -6.19 14.05
CA PRO A 133 -21.34 -5.15 13.85
C PRO A 133 -21.78 -3.74 14.29
N ALA A 134 -23.08 -3.45 14.28
CA ALA A 134 -23.63 -2.19 14.75
C ALA A 134 -23.48 -1.99 16.27
N GLU A 135 -23.58 -3.06 17.06
CA GLU A 135 -23.35 -3.00 18.51
C GLU A 135 -21.86 -2.80 18.83
N GLU A 136 -20.97 -3.44 18.06
CA GLU A 136 -19.53 -3.21 18.19
C GLU A 136 -19.13 -1.80 17.72
N LEU A 137 -19.81 -1.25 16.72
CA LEU A 137 -19.61 0.15 16.31
C LEU A 137 -20.03 1.11 17.42
N ALA A 138 -21.20 0.89 18.05
CA ALA A 138 -21.67 1.66 19.20
C ALA A 138 -20.70 1.56 20.39
N PHE A 139 -20.07 0.41 20.60
CA PHE A 139 -18.99 0.26 21.59
C PHE A 139 -17.80 1.18 21.25
N THR A 140 -17.38 1.26 19.98
CA THR A 140 -16.32 2.21 19.60
C THR A 140 -16.73 3.67 19.78
N ASP A 141 -18.00 4.03 19.54
CA ASP A 141 -18.52 5.39 19.79
C ASP A 141 -18.37 5.76 21.28
N SER A 142 -18.75 4.84 22.17
CA SER A 142 -18.64 5.06 23.62
C SER A 142 -17.18 5.26 24.09
N LEU A 143 -16.22 4.61 23.43
CA LEU A 143 -14.80 4.76 23.76
C LEU A 143 -14.21 6.07 23.22
N ILE A 144 -14.56 6.44 21.99
CA ILE A 144 -14.08 7.67 21.35
C ILE A 144 -14.64 8.91 22.05
N THR A 145 -15.93 8.90 22.40
CA THR A 145 -16.57 10.00 23.16
C THR A 145 -15.96 10.20 24.55
N ARG A 146 -15.46 9.12 25.18
CA ARG A 146 -14.73 9.20 26.46
C ARG A 146 -13.28 9.65 26.27
N ASN A 147 -12.62 9.16 25.24
CA ASN A 147 -11.24 9.50 24.90
C ASN A 147 -11.00 9.34 23.39
N PHE A 148 -10.89 10.46 22.70
CA PHE A 148 -10.69 10.50 21.25
C PHE A 148 -9.31 9.95 20.82
N SER A 149 -8.31 9.95 21.72
CA SER A 149 -6.94 9.46 21.48
C SER A 149 -6.82 7.93 21.49
N ASN A 150 -7.73 7.25 20.80
CA ASN A 150 -7.83 5.79 20.78
C ASN A 150 -7.69 5.21 19.37
N TYR A 151 -6.44 5.00 18.94
CA TYR A 151 -6.13 4.37 17.66
C TYR A 151 -6.82 3.01 17.46
N SER A 152 -6.96 2.22 18.52
CA SER A 152 -7.55 0.90 18.41
C SER A 152 -9.05 0.95 18.10
N SER A 153 -9.77 1.93 18.66
CA SER A 153 -11.18 2.19 18.33
C SER A 153 -11.34 2.65 16.89
N TRP A 154 -10.57 3.65 16.44
CA TRP A 154 -10.61 4.13 15.04
C TRP A 154 -10.25 3.02 14.04
N HIS A 155 -9.23 2.23 14.35
CA HIS A 155 -8.89 1.07 13.53
C HIS A 155 -10.04 0.07 13.47
N TYR A 156 -10.71 -0.21 14.59
CA TYR A 156 -11.83 -1.15 14.58
C TYR A 156 -13.02 -0.63 13.77
N ARG A 157 -13.32 0.68 13.83
CA ARG A 157 -14.30 1.33 12.94
C ARG A 157 -13.97 1.10 11.46
N SER A 158 -12.69 1.23 11.09
CA SER A 158 -12.24 1.01 9.70
C SER A 158 -12.52 -0.42 9.19
N CYS A 159 -12.69 -1.39 10.10
CA CYS A 159 -13.07 -2.76 9.76
C CYS A 159 -14.59 -3.00 9.84
N LEU A 160 -15.30 -2.32 10.76
CA LEU A 160 -16.74 -2.50 10.99
C LEU A 160 -17.59 -1.77 9.94
N LEU A 161 -17.24 -0.54 9.58
CA LEU A 161 -18.03 0.28 8.66
C LEU A 161 -18.20 -0.36 7.28
N PRO A 162 -17.16 -0.96 6.64
CA PRO A 162 -17.35 -1.68 5.38
C PRO A 162 -18.25 -2.92 5.49
N GLN A 163 -18.35 -3.54 6.67
CA GLN A 163 -19.26 -4.69 6.88
C GLN A 163 -20.72 -4.24 7.00
N LEU A 164 -20.95 -3.08 7.62
CA LEU A 164 -22.29 -2.48 7.76
C LEU A 164 -22.78 -1.82 6.47
N HIS A 165 -21.84 -1.32 5.68
CA HIS A 165 -22.10 -0.52 4.50
C HIS A 165 -21.29 -1.04 3.30
N PRO A 166 -21.59 -2.26 2.82
CA PRO A 166 -20.89 -2.82 1.68
C PRO A 166 -21.14 -1.96 0.44
N GLN A 167 -20.08 -1.62 -0.29
CA GLN A 167 -20.21 -0.89 -1.54
C GLN A 167 -20.73 -1.80 -2.65
N PRO A 168 -21.59 -1.30 -3.56
CA PRO A 168 -21.95 -2.03 -4.76
C PRO A 168 -20.75 -2.15 -5.71
N ASP A 169 -20.65 -3.30 -6.40
CA ASP A 169 -19.53 -3.68 -7.29
C ASP A 169 -19.26 -2.70 -8.47
N SER A 170 -20.13 -1.72 -8.71
CA SER A 170 -20.09 -0.84 -9.88
C SER A 170 -20.26 0.65 -9.58
N GLY A 171 -19.99 1.10 -8.34
CA GLY A 171 -20.17 2.50 -7.91
C GLY A 171 -18.89 3.25 -7.51
N PRO A 172 -18.98 4.57 -7.21
CA PRO A 172 -17.84 5.46 -6.97
C PRO A 172 -16.88 4.96 -5.88
N GLN A 173 -15.57 5.08 -6.15
CA GLN A 173 -14.44 4.45 -5.44
C GLN A 173 -14.09 5.03 -4.06
N GLY A 174 -15.08 5.47 -3.28
CA GLY A 174 -14.88 5.84 -1.87
C GLY A 174 -14.52 4.62 -1.01
N ARG A 175 -14.20 4.78 0.27
CA ARG A 175 -14.14 3.63 1.21
C ARG A 175 -15.50 3.26 1.81
N LEU A 176 -16.42 4.22 1.84
CA LEU A 176 -17.74 4.13 2.47
C LEU A 176 -18.77 4.80 1.55
N PRO A 177 -20.06 4.46 1.66
CA PRO A 177 -21.12 5.28 1.10
C PRO A 177 -20.99 6.73 1.56
N GLU A 178 -21.33 7.66 0.67
CA GLU A 178 -21.04 9.08 0.89
C GLU A 178 -21.71 9.64 2.15
N ASP A 179 -22.96 9.27 2.42
CA ASP A 179 -23.71 9.72 3.60
C ASP A 179 -23.07 9.25 4.92
N VAL A 180 -22.44 8.08 4.91
CA VAL A 180 -21.67 7.55 6.05
C VAL A 180 -20.31 8.24 6.15
N LEU A 181 -19.64 8.44 5.00
CA LEU A 181 -18.36 9.14 4.93
C LEU A 181 -18.43 10.54 5.52
N LEU A 182 -19.46 11.32 5.17
CA LEU A 182 -19.63 12.69 5.66
C LEU A 182 -19.82 12.74 7.19
N LYS A 183 -20.56 11.78 7.77
CA LYS A 183 -20.72 11.66 9.22
C LYS A 183 -19.40 11.29 9.92
N GLU A 184 -18.62 10.39 9.32
CA GLU A 184 -17.31 10.01 9.87
C GLU A 184 -16.29 11.15 9.76
N LEU A 185 -16.35 11.95 8.68
CA LEU A 185 -15.53 13.15 8.52
C LEU A 185 -15.83 14.16 9.63
N GLU A 186 -17.10 14.47 9.89
CA GLU A 186 -17.51 15.34 10.99
C GLU A 186 -17.05 14.78 12.36
N LEU A 187 -17.21 13.48 12.58
CA LEU A 187 -16.81 12.83 13.84
C LEU A 187 -15.30 12.94 14.07
N VAL A 188 -14.48 12.63 13.06
CA VAL A 188 -13.02 12.70 13.19
C VAL A 188 -12.53 14.15 13.24
N GLN A 189 -13.22 15.07 12.57
CA GLN A 189 -12.96 16.50 12.64
C GLN A 189 -13.06 17.00 14.08
N ASN A 190 -14.15 16.69 14.76
CA ASN A 190 -14.33 17.04 16.18
C ASN A 190 -13.20 16.48 17.06
N ALA A 191 -12.73 15.27 16.77
CA ALA A 191 -11.64 14.64 17.52
C ALA A 191 -10.32 15.41 17.40
N PHE A 192 -9.84 15.67 16.18
CA PHE A 192 -8.54 16.33 16.00
C PHE A 192 -8.56 17.85 16.21
N PHE A 193 -9.71 18.52 16.18
CA PHE A 193 -9.79 19.91 16.65
C PHE A 193 -9.87 20.02 18.17
N THR A 194 -10.36 18.98 18.86
CA THR A 194 -10.36 18.93 20.33
C THR A 194 -8.96 18.64 20.89
N ASP A 195 -8.23 17.71 20.27
CA ASP A 195 -6.82 17.44 20.57
C ASP A 195 -5.99 17.35 19.27
N PRO A 196 -5.44 18.48 18.79
CA PRO A 196 -4.60 18.53 17.59
C PRO A 196 -3.36 17.63 17.64
N ASN A 197 -2.92 17.22 18.83
CA ASN A 197 -1.76 16.36 19.00
C ASN A 197 -2.10 14.87 18.89
N ASP A 198 -3.38 14.49 18.94
CA ASP A 198 -3.77 13.10 18.75
C ASP A 198 -3.60 12.69 17.28
N GLN A 199 -2.53 11.96 17.01
CA GLN A 199 -2.27 11.38 15.70
C GLN A 199 -3.34 10.40 15.22
N SER A 200 -4.10 9.76 16.12
CA SER A 200 -4.99 8.66 15.76
C SER A 200 -6.18 9.12 14.90
N ALA A 201 -6.79 10.25 15.27
CA ALA A 201 -7.81 10.91 14.45
C ALA A 201 -7.26 11.31 13.07
N TRP A 202 -6.07 11.91 12.99
CA TRP A 202 -5.46 12.29 11.70
C TRP A 202 -5.18 11.09 10.78
N PHE A 203 -4.72 9.96 11.32
CA PHE A 203 -4.53 8.73 10.54
C PHE A 203 -5.86 8.16 10.03
N TYR A 204 -6.90 8.21 10.85
CA TYR A 204 -8.24 7.78 10.45
C TYR A 204 -8.85 8.71 9.39
N HIS A 205 -8.71 10.02 9.54
CA HIS A 205 -9.11 11.02 8.54
C HIS A 205 -8.43 10.77 7.19
N ARG A 206 -7.11 10.55 7.20
CA ARG A 206 -6.37 10.15 6.00
C ARG A 206 -6.91 8.86 5.37
N TRP A 207 -7.35 7.90 6.17
CA TRP A 207 -8.00 6.68 5.68
C TRP A 207 -9.36 6.99 5.02
N LEU A 208 -10.19 7.85 5.62
CA LEU A 208 -11.47 8.31 5.06
C LEU A 208 -11.32 9.05 3.72
N LEU A 209 -10.29 9.90 3.58
CA LEU A 209 -9.93 10.54 2.32
C LEU A 209 -9.33 9.56 1.28
N GLY A 210 -8.92 8.38 1.74
CA GLY A 210 -8.39 7.34 0.90
C GLY A 210 -9.46 6.65 0.05
N ARG A 211 -9.00 5.73 -0.79
CA ARG A 211 -9.85 4.91 -1.66
C ARG A 211 -9.93 3.48 -1.17
N ALA A 212 -10.98 2.78 -1.60
CA ALA A 212 -11.00 1.32 -1.53
C ALA A 212 -9.80 0.73 -2.31
N ASP A 213 -9.40 -0.47 -1.93
CA ASP A 213 -8.35 -1.17 -2.67
C ASP A 213 -8.85 -1.42 -4.10
N PRO A 214 -8.05 -1.11 -5.13
CA PRO A 214 -8.48 -1.27 -6.51
C PRO A 214 -8.74 -2.74 -6.79
N GLN A 215 -9.94 -3.06 -7.29
CA GLN A 215 -10.23 -4.37 -7.83
C GLN A 215 -9.32 -4.67 -9.03
N ASP A 216 -9.27 -5.95 -9.41
CA ASP A 216 -8.54 -6.43 -10.58
C ASP A 216 -9.16 -5.80 -11.83
N ALA A 217 -8.50 -4.77 -12.35
CA ALA A 217 -8.96 -4.03 -13.50
C ALA A 217 -7.87 -4.01 -14.56
N LEU A 218 -8.26 -4.29 -15.81
CA LEU A 218 -7.45 -4.05 -16.98
C LEU A 218 -7.46 -2.54 -17.24
N ARG A 219 -6.32 -1.87 -17.07
CA ARG A 219 -6.22 -0.40 -17.20
C ARG A 219 -5.96 0.04 -18.62
N CYS A 220 -5.08 -0.66 -19.32
CA CYS A 220 -4.80 -0.35 -20.72
C CYS A 220 -4.53 -1.62 -21.50
N LEU A 221 -5.07 -1.65 -22.71
CA LEU A 221 -4.80 -2.62 -23.76
C LEU A 221 -4.17 -1.86 -24.93
N HIS A 222 -3.03 -2.33 -25.41
CA HIS A 222 -2.31 -1.75 -26.55
C HIS A 222 -1.87 -2.86 -27.50
N VAL A 223 -2.13 -2.68 -28.78
CA VAL A 223 -1.70 -3.56 -29.86
C VAL A 223 -0.76 -2.80 -30.77
N SER A 224 0.39 -3.38 -31.07
CA SER A 224 1.38 -2.87 -31.99
C SER A 224 1.53 -3.83 -33.17
N ARG A 225 1.32 -3.32 -34.38
CA ARG A 225 1.50 -4.07 -35.64
C ARG A 225 2.97 -4.36 -35.91
N ASP A 226 3.82 -3.36 -35.71
CA ASP A 226 5.26 -3.41 -35.98
C ASP A 226 5.96 -4.48 -35.10
N GLU A 227 5.72 -4.41 -33.79
CA GLU A 227 6.19 -5.43 -32.83
C GLU A 227 5.41 -6.76 -32.87
N ALA A 228 4.37 -6.87 -33.70
CA ALA A 228 3.42 -7.98 -33.70
C ALA A 228 3.00 -8.43 -32.28
N CYS A 229 2.63 -7.47 -31.43
CA CYS A 229 2.50 -7.71 -29.99
C CYS A 229 1.27 -7.00 -29.41
N LEU A 230 0.62 -7.67 -28.45
CA LEU A 230 -0.42 -7.10 -27.61
C LEU A 230 0.10 -6.99 -26.18
N THR A 231 -0.07 -5.82 -25.57
CA THR A 231 0.29 -5.54 -24.18
C THR A 231 -0.93 -5.12 -23.37
N VAL A 232 -0.99 -5.62 -22.14
CA VAL A 232 -2.00 -5.30 -21.13
C VAL A 232 -1.32 -4.72 -19.90
N SER A 233 -1.97 -3.74 -19.27
CA SER A 233 -1.63 -3.25 -17.92
C SER A 233 -2.79 -3.46 -16.95
N PHE A 234 -2.46 -3.77 -15.70
CA PHE A 234 -3.40 -3.97 -14.60
C PHE A 234 -3.30 -2.87 -13.55
N SER A 235 -4.36 -2.73 -12.75
CA SER A 235 -4.46 -1.81 -11.60
C SER A 235 -3.51 -2.14 -10.45
N ARG A 236 -3.03 -3.39 -10.37
CA ARG A 236 -2.08 -3.89 -9.38
C ARG A 236 -1.20 -4.99 -9.99
N PRO A 237 -0.07 -5.38 -9.35
CA PRO A 237 0.72 -6.50 -9.85
C PRO A 237 -0.06 -7.82 -9.73
N LEU A 238 -0.27 -8.49 -10.87
CA LEU A 238 -0.95 -9.79 -10.94
C LEU A 238 -0.04 -10.86 -11.52
N LEU A 239 -0.30 -12.11 -11.13
CA LEU A 239 0.29 -13.29 -11.75
C LEU A 239 -0.68 -13.83 -12.80
N VAL A 240 -0.20 -14.00 -14.03
CA VAL A 240 -0.99 -14.57 -15.13
C VAL A 240 -0.40 -15.93 -15.48
N GLY A 241 -1.21 -16.98 -15.44
CA GLY A 241 -0.74 -18.32 -15.77
C GLY A 241 -1.82 -19.39 -15.78
N PRO A 242 -1.59 -20.53 -16.46
CA PRO A 242 -2.59 -21.60 -16.61
C PRO A 242 -2.89 -22.35 -15.30
N SER A 243 -1.99 -22.30 -14.31
CA SER A 243 -2.17 -22.87 -12.97
C SER A 243 -2.79 -21.89 -11.97
N THR A 244 -3.03 -20.65 -12.38
CA THR A 244 -3.66 -19.57 -11.60
C THR A 244 -4.79 -18.97 -12.44
N GLU A 245 -5.21 -17.74 -12.16
CA GLU A 245 -6.05 -17.01 -13.10
C GLU A 245 -5.23 -16.54 -14.30
N THR A 246 -5.89 -16.47 -15.46
CA THR A 246 -5.27 -16.20 -16.75
C THR A 246 -6.03 -15.15 -17.57
N LEU A 247 -5.43 -14.71 -18.67
CA LEU A 247 -6.00 -13.80 -19.66
C LEU A 247 -6.47 -14.56 -20.90
N LEU A 248 -7.73 -14.38 -21.28
CA LEU A 248 -8.27 -14.87 -22.54
C LEU A 248 -8.22 -13.76 -23.59
N LEU A 249 -7.77 -14.10 -24.79
CA LEU A 249 -7.73 -13.18 -25.92
C LEU A 249 -8.74 -13.62 -26.99
N MET A 250 -9.62 -12.70 -27.35
CA MET A 250 -10.52 -12.82 -28.49
C MET A 250 -10.07 -11.85 -29.58
N VAL A 251 -9.86 -12.35 -30.80
CA VAL A 251 -9.57 -11.53 -31.98
C VAL A 251 -10.72 -11.69 -32.96
N ASN A 252 -11.38 -10.59 -33.34
CA ASN A 252 -12.59 -10.61 -34.17
C ASN A 252 -13.66 -11.59 -33.63
N GLU A 253 -13.93 -11.52 -32.33
CA GLU A 253 -14.83 -12.42 -31.59
C GLU A 253 -14.48 -13.92 -31.63
N SER A 254 -13.30 -14.27 -32.14
CA SER A 254 -12.81 -15.66 -32.16
C SER A 254 -11.68 -15.83 -31.14
N PRO A 255 -11.66 -16.93 -30.36
CA PRO A 255 -10.61 -17.15 -29.36
C PRO A 255 -9.26 -17.34 -30.06
N LEU A 256 -8.23 -16.66 -29.55
CA LEU A 256 -6.85 -16.81 -29.99
C LEU A 256 -5.99 -17.34 -28.83
N SER A 257 -5.44 -18.54 -28.99
CA SER A 257 -4.51 -19.10 -28.02
C SER A 257 -3.16 -18.39 -28.12
N VAL A 258 -2.67 -17.86 -27.01
CA VAL A 258 -1.42 -17.12 -26.89
C VAL A 258 -0.70 -17.46 -25.60
N GLU A 259 0.62 -17.27 -25.59
CA GLU A 259 1.42 -17.35 -24.38
C GLU A 259 1.66 -15.95 -23.82
N TRP A 260 1.23 -15.72 -22.58
CA TRP A 260 1.43 -14.47 -21.87
C TRP A 260 2.76 -14.48 -21.14
N ARG A 261 3.49 -13.36 -21.19
CA ARG A 261 4.74 -13.16 -20.47
C ARG A 261 4.90 -11.75 -19.92
N THR A 262 5.72 -11.59 -18.89
CA THR A 262 6.17 -10.28 -18.43
C THR A 262 7.25 -9.72 -19.36
N PRO A 263 7.47 -8.39 -19.40
CA PRO A 263 8.54 -7.79 -20.20
C PRO A 263 9.94 -8.36 -19.91
N ASP A 264 10.21 -8.79 -18.69
CA ASP A 264 11.48 -9.42 -18.28
C ASP A 264 11.52 -10.95 -18.52
N GLY A 265 10.44 -11.55 -19.01
CA GLY A 265 10.30 -13.00 -19.24
C GLY A 265 10.27 -13.87 -17.99
N ARG A 266 10.32 -13.28 -16.78
CA ARG A 266 10.39 -14.02 -15.52
C ARG A 266 9.01 -14.49 -15.02
N ASN A 267 7.94 -13.91 -15.54
CA ASN A 267 6.54 -14.24 -15.22
C ASN A 267 6.24 -14.21 -13.70
N ARG A 268 6.79 -13.20 -13.02
CA ARG A 268 6.48 -12.85 -11.61
C ARG A 268 5.29 -11.88 -11.56
N PRO A 269 4.69 -11.62 -10.38
CA PRO A 269 3.64 -10.61 -10.25
C PRO A 269 4.06 -9.27 -10.88
N SER A 270 3.27 -8.81 -11.84
CA SER A 270 3.60 -7.66 -12.69
C SER A 270 2.34 -6.89 -13.04
N HIS A 271 2.46 -5.58 -13.17
CA HIS A 271 1.38 -4.75 -13.74
C HIS A 271 1.22 -5.00 -15.23
N VAL A 272 2.28 -5.39 -15.93
CA VAL A 272 2.30 -5.46 -17.40
C VAL A 272 2.58 -6.88 -17.86
N TRP A 273 1.75 -7.32 -18.80
CA TRP A 273 1.82 -8.61 -19.47
C TRP A 273 1.63 -8.43 -20.96
N LEU A 274 2.30 -9.26 -21.77
CA LEU A 274 2.22 -9.19 -23.21
C LEU A 274 2.22 -10.57 -23.86
N CYS A 275 1.76 -10.62 -25.10
CA CYS A 275 1.81 -11.81 -25.94
C CYS A 275 2.14 -11.43 -27.38
N ASP A 276 2.65 -12.41 -28.13
CA ASP A 276 2.89 -12.26 -29.57
C ASP A 276 1.61 -12.57 -30.35
N LEU A 277 1.38 -11.79 -31.40
CA LEU A 277 0.25 -11.93 -32.29
C LEU A 277 0.71 -12.54 -33.62
N PRO A 278 -0.03 -13.53 -34.16
CA PRO A 278 0.28 -14.07 -35.48
C PRO A 278 -0.02 -13.02 -36.55
N ALA A 279 0.74 -13.03 -37.65
CA ALA A 279 0.54 -12.09 -38.76
C ALA A 279 -0.89 -12.09 -39.33
N ALA A 280 -1.59 -13.23 -39.25
CA ALA A 280 -2.99 -13.34 -39.64
C ALA A 280 -3.95 -12.47 -38.80
N SER A 281 -3.59 -12.14 -37.56
CA SER A 281 -4.36 -11.24 -36.69
C SER A 281 -4.05 -9.75 -36.93
N LEU A 282 -3.07 -9.45 -37.78
CA LEU A 282 -2.55 -8.12 -38.07
C LEU A 282 -2.49 -7.85 -39.58
N ASN A 283 -3.29 -8.56 -40.37
CA ASN A 283 -3.31 -8.41 -41.81
C ASN A 283 -4.16 -7.19 -42.21
N ASP A 284 -4.08 -6.78 -43.48
CA ASP A 284 -4.89 -5.69 -44.03
C ASP A 284 -6.01 -6.19 -44.97
N HIS A 285 -6.35 -7.49 -44.87
CA HIS A 285 -7.48 -8.08 -45.61
C HIS A 285 -8.82 -7.60 -45.05
N LEU A 286 -8.89 -7.42 -43.72
CA LEU A 286 -10.03 -6.81 -43.05
C LEU A 286 -9.82 -5.29 -42.90
N PRO A 287 -10.90 -4.50 -42.87
CA PRO A 287 -10.81 -3.06 -42.61
C PRO A 287 -10.35 -2.74 -41.18
N GLN A 288 -10.58 -3.67 -40.25
CA GLN A 288 -10.18 -3.58 -38.85
C GLN A 288 -10.04 -4.97 -38.23
N HIS A 289 -9.28 -5.03 -37.15
CA HIS A 289 -9.24 -6.16 -36.23
C HIS A 289 -9.67 -5.69 -34.83
N THR A 290 -10.60 -6.40 -34.19
CA THR A 290 -10.97 -6.18 -32.79
C THR A 290 -10.17 -7.11 -31.89
N PHE A 291 -9.70 -6.59 -30.76
CA PHE A 291 -8.96 -7.35 -29.75
C PHE A 291 -9.65 -7.13 -28.41
N ARG A 292 -10.26 -8.19 -27.86
CA ARG A 292 -10.88 -8.18 -26.54
C ARG A 292 -10.10 -9.10 -25.60
N VAL A 293 -9.67 -8.54 -24.48
CA VAL A 293 -8.99 -9.29 -23.42
C VAL A 293 -9.92 -9.41 -22.23
N ILE A 294 -9.98 -10.62 -21.65
CA ILE A 294 -10.82 -10.95 -20.51
C ILE A 294 -9.94 -11.52 -19.40
N TRP A 295 -10.00 -10.93 -18.21
CA TRP A 295 -9.35 -11.46 -17.01
C TRP A 295 -10.25 -12.50 -16.34
N THR A 296 -9.78 -13.73 -16.15
CA THR A 296 -10.64 -14.85 -15.71
C THR A 296 -11.01 -14.87 -14.23
N ALA A 297 -10.25 -14.18 -13.36
CA ALA A 297 -10.57 -14.11 -11.93
C ALA A 297 -11.78 -13.21 -11.61
N GLY A 298 -12.24 -12.43 -12.59
CA GLY A 298 -13.34 -11.49 -12.42
C GLY A 298 -14.09 -11.23 -13.73
N ASN A 299 -14.90 -10.18 -13.76
CA ASN A 299 -15.64 -9.75 -14.95
C ASN A 299 -14.94 -8.62 -15.71
N ALA A 300 -13.64 -8.38 -15.44
CA ALA A 300 -12.89 -7.32 -16.09
C ALA A 300 -12.54 -7.71 -17.52
N GLN A 301 -12.97 -6.88 -18.47
CA GLN A 301 -12.63 -7.02 -19.88
C GLN A 301 -12.28 -5.65 -20.47
N LYS A 302 -11.42 -5.64 -21.49
CA LYS A 302 -11.09 -4.43 -22.23
C LYS A 302 -10.90 -4.76 -23.70
N GLU A 303 -11.39 -3.89 -24.57
CA GLU A 303 -11.38 -4.07 -26.02
C GLU A 303 -10.75 -2.87 -26.71
N CYS A 304 -9.96 -3.13 -27.75
CA CYS A 304 -9.46 -2.09 -28.66
C CYS A 304 -9.58 -2.55 -30.12
N VAL A 305 -9.55 -1.58 -31.02
CA VAL A 305 -9.65 -1.81 -32.46
C VAL A 305 -8.35 -1.37 -33.15
N LEU A 306 -7.78 -2.23 -33.96
CA LEU A 306 -6.69 -1.92 -34.87
C LEU A 306 -7.24 -1.71 -36.28
N LEU A 307 -7.23 -0.46 -36.75
CA LEU A 307 -7.70 -0.11 -38.09
C LEU A 307 -6.64 -0.43 -39.15
N LYS A 308 -7.08 -0.75 -40.36
CA LYS A 308 -6.21 -0.93 -41.53
C LYS A 308 -5.33 0.31 -41.75
N GLY A 309 -4.04 0.07 -42.01
CA GLY A 309 -3.04 1.13 -42.23
C GLY A 309 -2.58 1.87 -40.97
N ARG A 310 -3.21 1.63 -39.79
CA ARG A 310 -2.69 2.10 -38.50
C ARG A 310 -1.65 1.11 -37.96
N GLN A 311 -0.61 1.65 -37.33
CA GLN A 311 0.46 0.86 -36.71
C GLN A 311 0.11 0.33 -35.33
N GLU A 312 -0.91 0.91 -34.70
CA GLU A 312 -1.27 0.62 -33.32
C GLU A 312 -2.76 0.89 -33.09
N GLY A 313 -3.30 0.22 -32.07
CA GLY A 313 -4.64 0.43 -31.55
C GLY A 313 -4.62 0.22 -30.05
N TRP A 314 -5.39 1.00 -29.29
CA TRP A 314 -5.41 0.90 -27.84
C TRP A 314 -6.77 1.25 -27.24
N CYS A 315 -6.94 0.87 -25.99
CA CYS A 315 -8.00 1.30 -25.11
C CYS A 315 -7.39 1.52 -23.73
N ARG A 316 -7.60 2.68 -23.13
CA ARG A 316 -6.99 3.08 -21.85
C ARG A 316 -8.03 3.73 -20.97
N ASP A 317 -8.04 3.32 -19.71
CA ASP A 317 -8.69 4.04 -18.62
C ASP A 317 -8.01 5.41 -18.47
N SER A 318 -8.73 6.50 -18.75
CA SER A 318 -8.18 7.83 -18.47
C SER A 318 -8.17 8.06 -16.96
N ALA A 319 -7.13 8.71 -16.43
CA ALA A 319 -7.06 9.02 -15.01
C ALA A 319 -8.18 9.96 -14.56
N THR A 320 -8.72 10.75 -15.49
CA THR A 320 -9.84 11.66 -15.24
C THR A 320 -11.16 10.90 -15.15
N ASP A 321 -11.52 10.12 -16.18
CA ASP A 321 -12.84 9.47 -16.27
C ASP A 321 -12.97 8.30 -15.28
N GLU A 322 -11.90 7.53 -15.11
CA GLU A 322 -11.84 6.41 -14.16
C GLU A 322 -11.45 6.86 -12.75
N GLN A 323 -11.36 8.19 -12.57
CA GLN A 323 -11.09 8.83 -11.30
C GLN A 323 -9.84 8.22 -10.64
N LEU A 324 -8.75 7.93 -11.36
CA LEU A 324 -7.63 7.13 -10.83
C LEU A 324 -6.89 7.83 -9.68
N PHE A 325 -6.70 9.15 -9.76
CA PHE A 325 -5.94 9.92 -8.77
C PHE A 325 -6.81 10.73 -7.80
N ARG A 326 -7.95 11.28 -8.26
CA ARG A 326 -8.99 11.90 -7.40
C ARG A 326 -10.38 11.30 -7.66
N CYS A 327 -11.21 11.18 -6.62
CA CYS A 327 -12.61 10.80 -6.79
C CYS A 327 -13.40 12.04 -7.21
N GLU A 328 -14.42 11.87 -8.04
CA GLU A 328 -15.40 12.94 -8.22
C GLU A 328 -16.08 13.23 -6.89
N LEU A 329 -16.27 14.51 -6.63
CA LEU A 329 -16.89 14.99 -5.40
C LEU A 329 -18.30 15.48 -5.73
N SER A 330 -19.28 15.02 -4.96
CA SER A 330 -20.58 15.69 -4.89
C SER A 330 -20.42 17.13 -4.39
N VAL A 331 -21.46 17.94 -4.59
CA VAL A 331 -21.47 19.32 -4.09
C VAL A 331 -21.35 19.33 -2.57
N GLU A 332 -22.04 18.42 -1.90
CA GLU A 332 -22.04 18.25 -0.45
C GLU A 332 -20.64 17.89 0.05
N LYS A 333 -20.01 16.85 -0.53
CA LYS A 333 -18.66 16.42 -0.14
C LYS A 333 -17.61 17.48 -0.42
N SER A 334 -17.69 18.14 -1.57
CA SER A 334 -16.79 19.25 -1.91
C SER A 334 -16.88 20.39 -0.89
N THR A 335 -18.11 20.75 -0.48
CA THR A 335 -18.35 21.80 0.52
C THR A 335 -17.76 21.43 1.89
N VAL A 336 -17.96 20.18 2.34
CA VAL A 336 -17.40 19.70 3.62
C VAL A 336 -15.87 19.71 3.58
N LEU A 337 -15.25 19.18 2.53
CA LEU A 337 -13.78 19.14 2.42
C LEU A 337 -13.17 20.54 2.30
N GLN A 338 -13.83 21.49 1.62
CA GLN A 338 -13.37 22.88 1.58
C GLN A 338 -13.48 23.54 2.97
N SER A 339 -14.58 23.30 3.68
CA SER A 339 -14.76 23.79 5.06
C SER A 339 -13.68 23.24 6.00
N GLU A 340 -13.35 21.95 5.88
CA GLU A 340 -12.25 21.32 6.63
C GLU A 340 -10.89 21.94 6.26
N LEU A 341 -10.65 22.23 4.98
CA LEU A 341 -9.40 22.84 4.51
C LEU A 341 -9.19 24.22 5.15
N GLU A 342 -10.22 25.08 5.14
CA GLU A 342 -10.15 26.39 5.78
C GLU A 342 -9.95 26.26 7.30
N SER A 343 -10.69 25.36 7.96
CA SER A 343 -10.54 25.12 9.40
C SER A 343 -9.13 24.62 9.76
N CYS A 344 -8.52 23.77 8.91
CA CYS A 344 -7.14 23.33 9.11
C CYS A 344 -6.14 24.48 8.92
N LYS A 345 -6.37 25.38 7.96
CA LYS A 345 -5.53 26.57 7.79
C LYS A 345 -5.59 27.49 9.02
N GLU A 346 -6.77 27.68 9.61
CA GLU A 346 -6.92 28.41 10.88
C GLU A 346 -6.16 27.72 12.02
N LEU A 347 -6.25 26.39 12.13
CA LEU A 347 -5.48 25.63 13.11
C LEU A 347 -3.97 25.73 12.89
N GLN A 348 -3.50 25.79 11.65
CA GLN A 348 -2.08 26.01 11.33
C GLN A 348 -1.59 27.37 11.85
N GLU A 349 -2.43 28.42 11.83
CA GLU A 349 -2.05 29.71 12.41
C GLU A 349 -1.85 29.64 13.92
N LEU A 350 -2.68 28.82 14.61
CA LEU A 350 -2.58 28.58 16.04
C LEU A 350 -1.42 27.65 16.42
N GLU A 351 -1.21 26.59 15.63
CA GLU A 351 -0.19 25.56 15.83
C GLU A 351 0.67 25.37 14.56
N PRO A 352 1.61 26.29 14.27
CA PRO A 352 2.38 26.27 13.01
C PRO A 352 3.30 25.06 12.87
N GLU A 353 3.64 24.39 13.97
CA GLU A 353 4.48 23.19 14.01
C GLU A 353 3.65 21.88 14.00
N ASN A 354 2.32 21.96 13.87
CA ASN A 354 1.48 20.77 13.80
C ASN A 354 1.63 20.08 12.44
N LYS A 355 2.56 19.14 12.38
CA LYS A 355 2.84 18.31 11.18
C LYS A 355 1.62 17.56 10.64
N TRP A 356 0.66 17.19 11.49
CA TRP A 356 -0.51 16.44 11.08
C TRP A 356 -1.49 17.35 10.34
N CYS A 357 -1.75 18.53 10.91
CA CYS A 357 -2.53 19.58 10.26
C CYS A 357 -1.95 19.95 8.88
N LEU A 358 -0.64 20.22 8.80
CA LEU A 358 0.04 20.54 7.53
C LEU A 358 -0.09 19.42 6.48
N LEU A 359 0.04 18.15 6.89
CA LEU A 359 -0.15 17.02 5.99
C LEU A 359 -1.62 16.90 5.54
N THR A 360 -2.57 17.12 6.45
CA THR A 360 -4.01 17.06 6.13
C THR A 360 -4.40 18.16 5.16
N ILE A 361 -3.86 19.39 5.29
CA ILE A 361 -4.06 20.47 4.31
C ILE A 361 -3.63 20.02 2.91
N ILE A 362 -2.45 19.41 2.79
CA ILE A 362 -1.96 18.84 1.52
C ILE A 362 -2.93 17.79 0.96
N LEU A 363 -3.44 16.89 1.81
CA LEU A 363 -4.35 15.82 1.40
C LEU A 363 -5.74 16.34 1.01
N LEU A 364 -6.25 17.37 1.69
CA LEU A 364 -7.52 18.03 1.35
C LEU A 364 -7.40 18.76 0.02
N MET A 365 -6.33 19.53 -0.19
CA MET A 365 -6.04 20.16 -1.49
C MET A 365 -5.95 19.12 -2.62
N ARG A 366 -5.34 17.96 -2.35
CA ARG A 366 -5.28 16.84 -3.29
C ARG A 366 -6.67 16.28 -3.62
N ALA A 367 -7.52 16.12 -2.61
CA ALA A 367 -8.86 15.58 -2.76
C ALA A 367 -9.79 16.55 -3.52
N LEU A 368 -9.70 17.84 -3.22
CA LEU A 368 -10.50 18.91 -3.82
C LEU A 368 -10.10 19.19 -5.28
N ASP A 369 -8.90 19.72 -5.49
CA ASP A 369 -8.41 20.03 -6.83
C ASP A 369 -6.87 20.09 -6.87
N PRO A 370 -6.20 18.99 -7.27
CA PRO A 370 -4.75 18.91 -7.22
C PRO A 370 -4.04 19.80 -8.26
N LEU A 371 -4.73 20.21 -9.33
CA LEU A 371 -4.16 21.08 -10.37
C LEU A 371 -4.28 22.56 -9.96
N LEU A 372 -5.43 22.96 -9.40
CA LEU A 372 -5.63 24.30 -8.85
C LEU A 372 -4.66 24.58 -7.70
N TYR A 373 -4.54 23.65 -6.76
CA TYR A 373 -3.73 23.79 -5.55
C TYR A 373 -2.27 23.37 -5.72
N GLU A 374 -1.77 23.11 -6.94
CA GLU A 374 -0.42 22.58 -7.16
C GLU A 374 0.67 23.44 -6.51
N LYS A 375 0.63 24.77 -6.72
CA LYS A 375 1.64 25.69 -6.17
C LYS A 375 1.60 25.75 -4.65
N GLU A 376 0.40 25.85 -4.08
CA GLU A 376 0.20 25.89 -2.64
C GLU A 376 0.65 24.57 -2.00
N THR A 377 0.27 23.43 -2.59
CA THR A 377 0.72 22.09 -2.17
C THR A 377 2.25 22.00 -2.07
N LEU A 378 2.99 22.54 -3.05
CA LEU A 378 4.45 22.55 -3.02
C LEU A 378 5.01 23.39 -1.87
N GLN A 379 4.38 24.51 -1.53
CA GLN A 379 4.77 25.34 -0.39
C GLN A 379 4.53 24.60 0.93
N TYR A 380 3.37 23.95 1.09
CA TYR A 380 3.09 23.15 2.28
C TYR A 380 4.04 21.96 2.44
N PHE A 381 4.46 21.30 1.36
CA PHE A 381 5.50 20.28 1.45
C PHE A 381 6.83 20.83 1.96
N GLN A 382 7.22 22.04 1.56
CA GLN A 382 8.43 22.69 2.06
C GLN A 382 8.31 23.01 3.56
N THR A 383 7.20 23.59 3.98
CA THR A 383 6.92 23.89 5.39
C THR A 383 6.91 22.61 6.24
N LEU A 384 6.15 21.59 5.80
CA LEU A 384 6.06 20.31 6.50
C LEU A 384 7.43 19.62 6.58
N LYS A 385 8.25 19.70 5.54
CA LYS A 385 9.61 19.13 5.55
C LYS A 385 10.52 19.84 6.56
N ALA A 386 10.35 21.14 6.78
CA ALA A 386 11.10 21.90 7.77
C ALA A 386 10.63 21.57 9.21
N VAL A 387 9.32 21.45 9.42
CA VAL A 387 8.71 21.04 10.69
C VAL A 387 9.02 19.57 11.02
N ASP A 388 9.16 18.74 9.99
CA ASP A 388 9.33 17.30 10.12
C ASP A 388 10.54 16.75 9.33
N PRO A 389 11.77 17.09 9.73
CA PRO A 389 12.97 16.74 8.99
C PRO A 389 13.25 15.23 9.00
N MET A 390 12.78 14.50 10.02
CA MET A 390 12.96 13.05 10.10
C MET A 390 12.19 12.30 8.99
N ARG A 391 11.13 12.91 8.45
CA ARG A 391 10.31 12.34 7.36
C ARG A 391 10.57 13.03 6.01
N ALA A 392 11.63 13.83 5.90
CA ALA A 392 11.96 14.59 4.69
C ALA A 392 12.00 13.74 3.41
N ALA A 393 12.57 12.54 3.46
CA ALA A 393 12.62 11.63 2.30
C ALA A 393 11.22 11.13 1.91
N TYR A 394 10.41 10.73 2.90
CA TYR A 394 9.02 10.33 2.67
C TYR A 394 8.20 11.46 2.03
N LEU A 395 8.38 12.69 2.49
CA LEU A 395 7.67 13.86 1.97
C LEU A 395 8.10 14.20 0.55
N ASP A 396 9.40 14.10 0.23
CA ASP A 396 9.91 14.24 -1.13
C ASP A 396 9.30 13.19 -2.08
N ASP A 397 9.20 11.93 -1.62
CA ASP A 397 8.62 10.85 -2.41
C ASP A 397 7.11 11.04 -2.62
N LEU A 398 6.38 11.44 -1.58
CA LEU A 398 4.94 11.74 -1.68
C LEU A 398 4.67 12.92 -2.62
N ARG A 399 5.50 13.97 -2.55
CA ARG A 399 5.43 15.10 -3.46
C ARG A 399 5.73 14.67 -4.91
N SER A 400 6.73 13.83 -5.11
CA SER A 400 7.07 13.28 -6.43
C SER A 400 5.91 12.51 -7.04
N LYS A 401 5.24 11.69 -6.22
CA LYS A 401 3.99 10.99 -6.60
C LYS A 401 2.92 11.99 -7.06
N PHE A 402 2.63 13.03 -6.27
CA PHE A 402 1.59 14.01 -6.62
C PHE A 402 1.90 14.82 -7.87
N LEU A 403 3.17 15.21 -8.07
CA LEU A 403 3.60 15.93 -9.27
C LEU A 403 3.51 15.05 -10.53
N LEU A 404 3.81 13.76 -10.41
CA LEU A 404 3.63 12.82 -11.50
C LEU A 404 2.16 12.66 -11.86
N GLU A 405 1.30 12.42 -10.87
CA GLU A 405 -0.15 12.34 -11.07
C GLU A 405 -0.70 13.62 -11.75
N ASN A 406 -0.26 14.81 -11.31
CA ASN A 406 -0.66 16.08 -11.95
C ASN A 406 -0.20 16.16 -13.40
N SER A 407 1.00 15.68 -13.70
CA SER A 407 1.54 15.72 -15.06
C SER A 407 0.82 14.75 -15.97
N VAL A 408 0.36 13.60 -15.46
CA VAL A 408 -0.51 12.67 -16.18
C VAL A 408 -1.87 13.32 -16.49
N LEU A 409 -2.50 14.00 -15.52
CA LEU A 409 -3.75 14.72 -15.77
C LEU A 409 -3.59 15.83 -16.83
N LYS A 410 -2.49 16.59 -16.78
CA LYS A 410 -2.17 17.62 -17.79
C LYS A 410 -1.94 17.02 -19.18
N MET A 411 -1.26 15.87 -19.25
CA MET A 411 -1.02 15.13 -20.49
C MET A 411 -2.33 14.64 -21.11
N GLU A 412 -3.22 14.06 -20.29
CA GLU A 412 -4.54 13.60 -20.74
C GLU A 412 -5.42 14.75 -21.20
N TYR A 413 -5.44 15.87 -20.46
CA TYR A 413 -6.21 17.06 -20.85
C TYR A 413 -5.77 17.63 -22.20
N ALA A 414 -4.47 17.54 -22.51
CA ALA A 414 -3.92 17.98 -23.78
C ALA A 414 -4.05 16.95 -24.91
N ASP A 415 -4.53 15.73 -24.60
CA ASP A 415 -4.60 14.58 -25.51
C ASP A 415 -3.26 14.28 -26.23
N VAL A 416 -2.16 14.33 -25.46
CA VAL A 416 -0.82 14.05 -25.96
C VAL A 416 -0.20 12.82 -25.30
N ARG A 417 0.82 12.25 -25.94
CA ARG A 417 1.60 11.10 -25.41
C ARG A 417 3.00 11.51 -24.93
N VAL A 418 3.15 12.79 -24.62
CA VAL A 418 4.39 13.41 -24.15
C VAL A 418 4.22 13.81 -22.69
N LEU A 419 5.07 13.27 -21.82
CA LEU A 419 5.00 13.52 -20.39
C LEU A 419 6.18 14.39 -19.92
N HIS A 420 5.88 15.61 -19.50
CA HIS A 420 6.87 16.60 -19.05
C HIS A 420 7.03 16.60 -17.53
N LEU A 421 8.09 15.95 -17.06
CA LEU A 421 8.46 15.86 -15.64
C LEU A 421 9.78 16.57 -15.31
N GLY A 422 10.32 17.37 -16.24
CA GLY A 422 11.49 18.19 -16.00
C GLY A 422 11.31 19.22 -14.86
N HIS A 423 12.38 19.51 -14.13
CA HIS A 423 12.47 20.52 -13.07
C HIS A 423 11.41 20.37 -11.95
N LYS A 424 11.11 19.13 -11.55
CA LYS A 424 10.09 18.83 -10.53
C LYS A 424 10.67 18.30 -9.23
N ASP A 425 11.99 18.33 -9.10
CA ASP A 425 12.70 17.89 -7.91
C ASP A 425 12.37 16.43 -7.52
N LEU A 426 12.03 15.58 -8.49
CA LEU A 426 11.54 14.23 -8.26
C LEU A 426 12.62 13.34 -7.62
N THR A 427 12.24 12.60 -6.58
CA THR A 427 13.12 11.62 -5.91
C THR A 427 12.78 10.18 -6.26
N VAL A 428 11.53 9.93 -6.67
CA VAL A 428 11.02 8.61 -7.07
C VAL A 428 10.01 8.74 -8.21
N LEU A 429 9.87 7.68 -9.01
CA LEU A 429 8.81 7.53 -10.01
C LEU A 429 7.70 6.62 -9.47
N CYS A 430 6.45 6.97 -9.75
CA CYS A 430 5.24 6.23 -9.35
C CYS A 430 4.31 6.07 -10.55
N HIS A 431 3.34 5.15 -10.46
CA HIS A 431 2.27 4.99 -11.46
C HIS A 431 2.76 4.76 -12.90
N LEU A 432 3.92 4.13 -13.07
CA LEU A 432 4.53 3.89 -14.37
C LEU A 432 3.68 2.96 -15.24
N GLU A 433 2.84 2.13 -14.62
CA GLU A 433 1.86 1.30 -15.32
C GLU A 433 0.78 2.10 -16.05
N GLN A 434 0.53 3.36 -15.65
CA GLN A 434 -0.39 4.26 -16.35
C GLN A 434 0.20 4.82 -17.65
N LEU A 435 1.50 4.67 -17.85
CA LEU A 435 2.27 5.34 -18.90
C LEU A 435 2.55 4.43 -20.10
N LEU A 436 1.82 3.31 -20.25
CA LEU A 436 2.01 2.33 -21.33
C LEU A 436 2.09 2.97 -22.72
N LEU A 437 1.29 4.02 -22.94
CA LEU A 437 1.17 4.73 -24.22
C LEU A 437 2.15 5.89 -24.37
N VAL A 438 2.88 6.32 -23.35
CA VAL A 438 3.80 7.48 -23.45
C VAL A 438 4.90 7.20 -24.46
N THR A 439 5.13 8.15 -25.38
CA THR A 439 6.18 8.07 -26.40
C THR A 439 7.39 8.92 -26.05
N HIS A 440 7.20 10.04 -25.35
CA HIS A 440 8.29 10.93 -24.95
C HIS A 440 8.17 11.22 -23.46
N LEU A 441 9.26 10.99 -22.73
CA LEU A 441 9.33 11.21 -21.29
C LEU A 441 10.53 12.09 -20.95
N ASP A 442 10.26 13.26 -20.39
CA ASP A 442 11.28 14.17 -19.88
C ASP A 442 11.33 14.12 -18.35
N LEU A 443 12.41 13.56 -17.80
CA LEU A 443 12.75 13.47 -16.39
C LEU A 443 13.93 14.38 -16.02
N SER A 444 14.31 15.33 -16.88
CA SER A 444 15.54 16.11 -16.71
C SER A 444 15.50 17.02 -15.48
N HIS A 445 16.65 17.31 -14.88
CA HIS A 445 16.75 18.21 -13.72
C HIS A 445 15.89 17.77 -12.52
N ASN A 446 16.11 16.54 -12.06
CA ASN A 446 15.47 15.96 -10.89
C ASN A 446 16.52 15.35 -9.93
N ARG A 447 16.10 14.60 -8.91
CA ARG A 447 16.97 13.94 -7.92
C ARG A 447 16.87 12.41 -7.98
N LEU A 448 16.53 11.85 -9.15
CA LEU A 448 16.37 10.41 -9.32
C LEU A 448 17.72 9.70 -9.17
N ARG A 449 17.74 8.60 -8.41
CA ARG A 449 18.95 7.77 -8.22
C ARG A 449 19.00 6.52 -9.08
N ALA A 450 17.86 6.10 -9.61
CA ALA A 450 17.76 4.93 -10.46
C ALA A 450 16.52 5.05 -11.36
N LEU A 451 16.57 4.36 -12.50
CA LEU A 451 15.37 4.06 -13.29
C LEU A 451 14.82 2.70 -12.84
N PRO A 452 13.62 2.64 -12.22
CA PRO A 452 13.15 1.44 -11.55
C PRO A 452 12.65 0.37 -12.54
N PRO A 453 12.70 -0.94 -12.20
CA PRO A 453 12.17 -2.03 -13.04
C PRO A 453 10.75 -1.84 -13.58
N ALA A 454 9.90 -1.09 -12.85
CA ALA A 454 8.55 -0.76 -13.28
C ALA A 454 8.50 0.11 -14.57
N LEU A 455 9.61 0.75 -14.97
CA LEU A 455 9.71 1.52 -16.21
C LEU A 455 9.52 0.65 -17.46
N ALA A 456 9.73 -0.67 -17.36
CA ALA A 456 9.43 -1.63 -18.43
C ALA A 456 7.95 -1.62 -18.87
N ALA A 457 7.07 -0.98 -18.11
CA ALA A 457 5.68 -0.73 -18.49
C ALA A 457 5.52 0.22 -19.68
N LEU A 458 6.49 1.11 -19.95
CA LEU A 458 6.41 2.13 -20.99
C LEU A 458 6.75 1.57 -22.38
N ARG A 459 5.91 0.66 -22.90
CA ARG A 459 6.17 -0.08 -24.16
C ARG A 459 6.19 0.81 -25.40
N CYS A 460 5.59 1.99 -25.34
CA CYS A 460 5.59 2.95 -26.45
C CYS A 460 6.71 3.99 -26.38
N LEU A 461 7.57 3.96 -25.37
CA LEU A 461 8.57 5.01 -25.16
C LEU A 461 9.62 4.99 -26.27
N GLU A 462 9.79 6.13 -26.93
CA GLU A 462 10.72 6.36 -28.03
C GLU A 462 11.87 7.27 -27.58
N VAL A 463 11.57 8.30 -26.79
CA VAL A 463 12.55 9.28 -26.30
C VAL A 463 12.49 9.37 -24.78
N LEU A 464 13.61 9.10 -24.12
CA LEU A 464 13.79 9.28 -22.68
C LEU A 464 14.90 10.29 -22.41
N GLN A 465 14.49 11.46 -21.89
CA GLN A 465 15.42 12.46 -21.39
C GLN A 465 15.50 12.35 -19.87
N ALA A 466 16.66 12.04 -19.32
CA ALA A 466 16.89 11.87 -17.89
C ALA A 466 18.19 12.58 -17.46
N ASN A 467 18.47 13.72 -18.10
CA ASN A 467 19.65 14.53 -17.82
C ASN A 467 19.61 15.14 -16.42
N ASP A 468 20.77 15.52 -15.88
CA ASP A 468 20.86 16.30 -14.65
C ASP A 468 20.11 15.66 -13.47
N ASN A 469 20.45 14.41 -13.19
CA ASN A 469 19.92 13.62 -12.10
C ASN A 469 21.06 13.01 -11.27
N ALA A 470 20.74 12.07 -10.37
CA ALA A 470 21.73 11.34 -9.58
C ALA A 470 21.73 9.84 -9.94
N ILE A 471 21.43 9.49 -11.19
CA ILE A 471 21.20 8.10 -11.60
C ILE A 471 22.50 7.29 -11.52
N GLU A 472 22.43 6.19 -10.77
CA GLU A 472 23.52 5.23 -10.56
C GLU A 472 23.17 3.83 -11.14
N SER A 473 21.89 3.56 -11.43
CA SER A 473 21.40 2.28 -12.00
C SER A 473 20.36 2.48 -13.10
N LEU A 474 20.46 1.64 -14.14
CA LEU A 474 19.57 1.59 -15.32
C LEU A 474 18.78 0.28 -15.43
N ASP A 475 18.65 -0.50 -14.36
CA ASP A 475 17.98 -1.82 -14.38
C ASP A 475 16.56 -1.75 -14.98
N GLY A 476 15.87 -0.62 -14.81
CA GLY A 476 14.53 -0.38 -15.35
C GLY A 476 14.42 -0.12 -16.83
N VAL A 477 15.52 0.18 -17.52
CA VAL A 477 15.51 0.46 -18.97
C VAL A 477 15.54 -0.84 -19.80
N THR A 478 15.58 -1.99 -19.14
CA THR A 478 15.57 -3.30 -19.79
C THR A 478 14.29 -3.51 -20.61
N ASN A 479 14.41 -4.03 -21.83
CA ASN A 479 13.33 -4.47 -22.70
C ASN A 479 12.31 -3.39 -23.09
N LEU A 480 12.74 -2.13 -23.29
CA LEU A 480 11.92 -1.10 -23.92
C LEU A 480 11.97 -1.23 -25.46
N PRO A 481 10.89 -1.72 -26.11
CA PRO A 481 10.95 -2.19 -27.49
C PRO A 481 11.07 -1.04 -28.50
N ARG A 482 10.60 0.16 -28.14
CA ARG A 482 10.55 1.33 -29.03
C ARG A 482 11.58 2.41 -28.70
N LEU A 483 12.37 2.25 -27.64
CA LEU A 483 13.30 3.29 -27.20
C LEU A 483 14.37 3.51 -28.26
N GLN A 484 14.44 4.73 -28.78
CA GLN A 484 15.35 5.16 -29.85
C GLN A 484 16.40 6.13 -29.33
N GLU A 485 16.00 7.03 -28.43
CA GLU A 485 16.87 8.07 -27.89
C GLU A 485 16.87 8.03 -26.37
N LEU A 486 18.06 7.89 -25.78
CA LEU A 486 18.27 7.94 -24.34
C LEU A 486 19.33 8.97 -24.00
N SER A 487 18.93 10.01 -23.26
CA SER A 487 19.84 11.03 -22.76
C SER A 487 19.99 10.92 -21.25
N LEU A 488 21.20 10.65 -20.79
CA LEU A 488 21.60 10.47 -19.40
C LEU A 488 22.73 11.45 -19.01
N CYS A 489 22.83 12.58 -19.70
CA CYS A 489 23.87 13.57 -19.48
C CYS A 489 23.88 14.04 -18.01
N ASN A 490 25.07 14.27 -17.44
CA ASN A 490 25.25 14.75 -16.07
C ASN A 490 24.51 13.89 -15.02
N ASN A 491 24.91 12.63 -14.92
CA ASN A 491 24.43 11.67 -13.92
C ASN A 491 25.62 11.07 -13.13
N ARG A 492 25.36 10.02 -12.35
CA ARG A 492 26.35 9.39 -11.45
C ARG A 492 26.74 7.98 -11.91
N LEU A 493 26.70 7.73 -13.21
CA LEU A 493 27.03 6.42 -13.76
C LEU A 493 28.56 6.20 -13.65
N GLN A 494 28.97 5.30 -12.75
CA GLN A 494 30.37 5.11 -12.39
C GLN A 494 31.12 4.13 -13.29
N GLN A 495 30.47 3.04 -13.68
CA GLN A 495 31.11 1.89 -14.33
C GLN A 495 30.31 1.49 -15.58
N PRO A 496 30.97 1.08 -16.67
CA PRO A 496 30.27 0.73 -17.90
C PRO A 496 29.31 -0.46 -17.76
N ALA A 497 29.57 -1.37 -16.82
CA ALA A 497 28.70 -2.51 -16.53
C ALA A 497 27.25 -2.10 -16.18
N VAL A 498 27.04 -0.88 -15.67
CA VAL A 498 25.70 -0.33 -15.39
C VAL A 498 24.86 -0.16 -16.65
N LEU A 499 25.49 -0.08 -17.83
CA LEU A 499 24.81 0.08 -19.13
C LEU A 499 24.36 -1.25 -19.74
N GLN A 500 24.72 -2.40 -19.16
CA GLN A 500 24.34 -3.73 -19.65
C GLN A 500 22.83 -3.90 -19.93
N PRO A 501 21.89 -3.33 -19.14
CA PRO A 501 20.46 -3.37 -19.43
C PRO A 501 20.09 -2.82 -20.82
N LEU A 502 20.83 -1.84 -21.34
CA LEU A 502 20.55 -1.19 -22.63
C LEU A 502 20.77 -2.11 -23.83
N ALA A 503 21.56 -3.18 -23.68
CA ALA A 503 21.75 -4.18 -24.74
C ALA A 503 20.46 -4.92 -25.12
N SER A 504 19.44 -4.84 -24.26
CA SER A 504 18.11 -5.42 -24.50
C SER A 504 17.14 -4.48 -25.22
N CYS A 505 17.54 -3.24 -25.52
CA CYS A 505 16.73 -2.25 -26.26
C CYS A 505 17.00 -2.39 -27.76
N PRO A 506 16.11 -3.02 -28.55
CA PRO A 506 16.40 -3.40 -29.93
C PRO A 506 16.50 -2.21 -30.89
N ARG A 507 15.96 -1.05 -30.50
CA ARG A 507 15.84 0.14 -31.36
C ARG A 507 16.66 1.34 -30.89
N LEU A 508 17.51 1.18 -29.87
CA LEU A 508 18.29 2.28 -29.33
C LEU A 508 19.34 2.74 -30.36
N VAL A 509 19.23 3.97 -30.83
CA VAL A 509 20.11 4.55 -31.87
C VAL A 509 21.01 5.64 -31.29
N LEU A 510 20.50 6.45 -30.38
CA LEU A 510 21.22 7.56 -29.77
C LEU A 510 21.30 7.38 -28.25
N LEU A 511 22.52 7.36 -27.74
CA LEU A 511 22.81 7.31 -26.31
C LEU A 511 23.73 8.48 -25.92
N ASN A 512 23.24 9.39 -25.08
CA ASN A 512 24.05 10.47 -24.54
C ASN A 512 24.44 10.19 -23.08
N LEU A 513 25.73 10.04 -22.83
CA LEU A 513 26.35 9.76 -21.53
C LEU A 513 27.27 10.89 -21.05
N GLN A 514 27.32 12.03 -21.77
CA GLN A 514 28.22 13.13 -21.43
C GLN A 514 28.12 13.52 -19.96
N ASP A 515 29.24 13.99 -19.40
CA ASP A 515 29.33 14.42 -18.00
C ASP A 515 29.00 13.32 -16.97
N ASN A 516 29.16 12.04 -17.32
CA ASN A 516 29.16 10.94 -16.36
C ASN A 516 30.58 10.50 -15.97
N PRO A 517 30.82 10.03 -14.73
CA PRO A 517 32.13 9.55 -14.30
C PRO A 517 32.72 8.43 -15.18
N LEU A 518 31.89 7.52 -15.72
CA LEU A 518 32.36 6.44 -16.61
C LEU A 518 33.03 6.95 -17.90
N CYS A 519 32.69 8.16 -18.37
CA CYS A 519 33.29 8.72 -19.59
C CYS A 519 34.76 9.08 -19.42
N GLN A 520 35.25 9.16 -18.17
CA GLN A 520 36.66 9.39 -17.87
C GLN A 520 37.49 8.10 -17.89
N ALA A 521 36.86 6.92 -18.03
CA ALA A 521 37.55 5.65 -18.10
C ALA A 521 38.37 5.51 -19.40
N VAL A 522 39.59 5.01 -19.29
CA VAL A 522 40.47 4.76 -20.44
C VAL A 522 39.85 3.67 -21.32
N GLY A 523 39.74 3.93 -22.62
CA GLY A 523 39.18 2.96 -23.58
C GLY A 523 37.65 2.82 -23.55
N ILE A 524 36.93 3.78 -22.95
CA ILE A 524 35.47 3.71 -22.81
C ILE A 524 34.75 3.52 -24.16
N SER A 525 35.16 4.23 -25.21
CA SER A 525 34.50 4.15 -26.52
C SER A 525 34.54 2.73 -27.12
N GLU A 526 35.65 2.02 -26.97
CA GLU A 526 35.79 0.63 -27.44
C GLU A 526 34.90 -0.30 -26.62
N HIS A 527 34.91 -0.15 -25.30
CA HIS A 527 34.09 -0.96 -24.40
C HIS A 527 32.58 -0.75 -24.63
N LEU A 528 32.15 0.49 -24.90
CA LEU A 528 30.75 0.79 -25.22
C LEU A 528 30.35 0.21 -26.58
N ALA A 529 31.24 0.22 -27.57
CA ALA A 529 30.98 -0.41 -28.87
C ALA A 529 30.86 -1.94 -28.76
N GLU A 530 31.62 -2.58 -27.87
CA GLU A 530 31.48 -4.01 -27.57
C GLU A 530 30.19 -4.32 -26.80
N LEU A 531 29.84 -3.49 -25.82
CA LEU A 531 28.66 -3.69 -24.97
C LEU A 531 27.35 -3.40 -25.70
N LEU A 532 27.34 -2.38 -26.55
CA LEU A 532 26.16 -1.85 -27.24
C LEU A 532 26.41 -1.73 -28.76
N PRO A 533 26.69 -2.84 -29.47
CA PRO A 533 27.10 -2.81 -30.87
C PRO A 533 26.00 -2.32 -31.82
N SER A 534 24.74 -2.34 -31.40
CA SER A 534 23.59 -1.88 -32.18
C SER A 534 23.34 -0.38 -32.09
N VAL A 535 24.00 0.34 -31.17
CA VAL A 535 23.76 1.78 -30.94
C VAL A 535 24.65 2.61 -31.86
N SER A 536 24.04 3.30 -32.81
CA SER A 536 24.74 4.03 -33.87
C SER A 536 25.51 5.26 -33.39
N SER A 537 24.99 5.97 -32.39
CA SER A 537 25.55 7.23 -31.90
C SER A 537 25.65 7.19 -30.37
N ILE A 538 26.88 7.19 -29.85
CA ILE A 538 27.16 7.27 -28.42
C ILE A 538 27.96 8.54 -28.15
N LEU A 539 27.39 9.45 -27.37
CA LEU A 539 28.05 10.68 -26.93
C LEU A 539 28.62 10.46 -25.53
N THR A 540 29.93 10.57 -25.37
CA THR A 540 30.64 10.36 -24.09
C THR A 540 31.34 11.61 -23.62
#